data_AF-A0AAU2VRH9-F1
#
_entry.id   AF-A0AAU2VRH9-F1
#
_cell.length_a   1.000
_cell.length_b   1.000
_cell.length_c   1.000
_cell.angle_alpha   90.00
_cell.angle_beta   90.00
_cell.angle_gamma   90.00
#
_symmetry.space_group_name_H-M   'P 1'
#
loop_
_entity.id
_entity.type
_entity.pdbx_description
1 polymer ?
#
loop_
_entity_poly.entity_id
_entity_poly.type
_entity_poly.pdbx_seq_one_letter_code
_entity_poly.pdbx_strand_id
1 'polypeptide(L)'
;MSTKLSPAARAKGEASAGLLRYELEKAQKEGDVSETRVAAALEHLGCGKQHGVYISNGFYSVHTGDVCVSGNLTTEELTIKVYGAYAEPQPGTGPCVENRGGH
;
A
#
# COMPACT_ATOMS: atom_id res chain seq x y z
N MET A 1 -8.79 12.31 15.72
CA MET A 1 -8.94 13.38 14.71
C MET A 1 -8.35 12.86 13.40
N SER A 2 -9.14 12.73 12.33
CA SER A 2 -8.57 12.43 11.00
C SER A 2 -7.73 13.62 10.56
N THR A 3 -6.41 13.47 10.62
CA THR A 3 -5.45 14.40 10.01
C THR A 3 -5.68 14.39 8.51
N LYS A 4 -6.44 15.36 8.00
CA LYS A 4 -6.56 15.62 6.56
C LYS A 4 -5.14 15.72 6.00
N LEU A 5 -4.82 14.85 5.04
CA LEU A 5 -3.58 14.91 4.27
C LEU A 5 -3.34 16.35 3.81
N SER A 6 -2.16 16.90 4.11
CA SER A 6 -1.72 18.14 3.49
C SER A 6 -1.69 17.93 1.96
N PRO A 7 -1.96 18.99 1.15
CA PRO A 7 -1.97 18.87 -0.31
C PRO A 7 -0.69 18.25 -0.88
N ALA A 8 0.47 18.60 -0.30
CA ALA A 8 1.76 18.04 -0.67
C ALA A 8 1.88 16.54 -0.37
N ALA A 9 1.45 16.09 0.82
CA ALA A 9 1.46 14.68 1.20
C ALA A 9 0.49 13.87 0.32
N ARG A 10 -0.67 14.45 0.00
CA ARG A 10 -1.63 13.83 -0.91
C ARG A 10 -1.04 13.66 -2.31
N ALA A 11 -0.42 14.70 -2.88
CA ALA A 11 0.19 14.63 -4.20
C ALA A 11 1.32 13.60 -4.28
N LYS A 12 2.18 13.52 -3.25
CA LYS A 12 3.21 12.46 -3.14
C LYS A 12 2.59 11.07 -3.06
N GLY A 13 1.49 10.94 -2.30
CA GLY A 13 0.76 9.70 -2.18
C GLY A 13 0.10 9.25 -3.47
N GLU A 14 -0.53 10.17 -4.21
CA GLU A 14 -1.11 9.91 -5.53
C GLU A 14 -0.03 9.53 -6.55
N ALA A 15 1.15 10.17 -6.50
CA ALA A 15 2.29 9.80 -7.34
C ALA A 15 2.80 8.39 -7.02
N SER A 16 2.97 8.07 -5.74
CA SER A 16 3.41 6.73 -5.28
C SER A 16 2.39 5.66 -5.64
N ALA A 17 1.09 5.97 -5.47
CA ALA A 17 -0.01 5.10 -5.88
C ALA A 17 0.00 4.83 -7.39
N GLY A 18 0.38 5.82 -8.21
CA GLY A 18 0.55 5.63 -9.65
C GLY A 18 1.67 4.63 -10.00
N LEU A 19 2.82 4.72 -9.31
CA LEU A 19 3.92 3.76 -9.50
C LEU A 19 3.54 2.35 -9.06
N LEU A 20 2.89 2.25 -7.88
CA LEU A 20 2.37 0.99 -7.37
C LEU A 20 1.35 0.38 -8.35
N ARG A 21 0.44 1.20 -8.90
CA ARG A 21 -0.52 0.75 -9.90
C ARG A 21 0.17 0.09 -11.08
N TYR A 22 1.15 0.78 -11.65
CA TYR A 22 1.82 0.30 -12.85
C TYR A 22 2.51 -1.05 -12.64
N GLU A 23 3.18 -1.25 -11.51
CA GLU A 23 3.83 -2.53 -11.20
C GLU A 23 2.83 -3.64 -10.83
N LEU A 24 1.77 -3.32 -10.06
CA LEU A 24 0.74 -4.29 -9.69
C LEU A 24 -0.14 -4.69 -10.88
N GLU A 25 -0.38 -3.80 -11.84
CA GLU A 25 -1.06 -4.12 -13.11
C GLU A 25 -0.26 -5.12 -13.94
N LYS A 26 1.08 -5.12 -13.86
CA LYS A 26 1.89 -6.15 -14.52
C LYS A 26 1.65 -7.51 -13.87
N ALA A 27 1.74 -7.59 -12.55
CA ALA A 27 1.47 -8.82 -11.80
C ALA A 27 0.06 -9.36 -12.10
N GLN A 28 -0.94 -8.48 -12.19
CA GLN A 28 -2.29 -8.84 -12.59
C GLN A 28 -2.36 -9.39 -14.02
N LYS A 29 -1.72 -8.72 -15.00
CA LYS A 29 -1.69 -9.15 -16.41
C LYS A 29 -0.95 -10.46 -16.62
N GLU A 30 0.08 -10.72 -15.81
CA GLU A 30 0.80 -11.99 -15.78
C GLU A 30 -0.05 -13.11 -15.16
N GLY A 31 -1.16 -12.78 -14.48
CA GLY A 31 -1.98 -13.72 -13.75
C GLY A 31 -1.35 -14.19 -12.43
N ASP A 32 -0.25 -13.57 -12.00
CA ASP A 32 0.48 -13.91 -10.80
C ASP A 32 0.29 -12.83 -9.74
N VAL A 33 -0.78 -12.99 -8.97
CA VAL A 33 -1.11 -12.13 -7.81
C VAL A 33 -0.68 -12.76 -6.48
N SER A 34 0.28 -13.70 -6.54
CA SER A 34 0.82 -14.33 -5.35
C SER A 34 1.52 -13.31 -4.45
N GLU A 35 1.48 -13.56 -3.13
CA GLU A 35 2.11 -12.66 -2.15
C GLU A 35 3.60 -12.44 -2.45
N THR A 36 4.29 -13.46 -2.97
CA THR A 36 5.69 -13.39 -3.39
C THR A 36 5.89 -12.45 -4.57
N ARG A 37 5.05 -12.56 -5.62
CA ARG A 37 5.16 -11.72 -6.82
C ARG A 37 4.83 -10.26 -6.50
N VAL A 38 3.81 -10.04 -5.67
CA VAL A 38 3.42 -8.72 -5.18
C VAL A 38 4.53 -8.14 -4.30
N ALA A 39 5.10 -8.91 -3.37
CA ALA A 39 6.22 -8.46 -2.57
C ALA A 39 7.42 -8.05 -3.43
N ALA A 40 7.76 -8.83 -4.47
CA ALA A 40 8.84 -8.50 -5.39
C ALA A 40 8.55 -7.22 -6.20
N ALA A 41 7.31 -7.02 -6.65
CA ALA A 41 6.90 -5.80 -7.34
C ALA A 41 7.05 -4.56 -6.45
N LEU A 42 6.64 -4.68 -5.18
CA LEU A 42 6.76 -3.60 -4.20
C LEU A 42 8.22 -3.35 -3.81
N GLU A 43 9.02 -4.40 -3.64
CA GLU A 43 10.45 -4.30 -3.31
C GLU A 43 11.23 -3.61 -4.43
N HIS A 44 10.87 -3.83 -5.70
CA HIS A 44 11.46 -3.13 -6.85
C HIS A 44 11.23 -1.61 -6.81
N LEU A 45 10.15 -1.16 -6.16
CA LEU A 45 9.85 0.25 -5.90
C LEU A 45 10.49 0.78 -4.59
N GLY A 46 11.34 -0.02 -3.95
CA GLY A 46 11.94 0.30 -2.64
C GLY A 46 11.01 0.06 -1.46
N CYS A 47 9.83 -0.52 -1.69
CA CYS A 47 8.84 -0.84 -0.66
C CYS A 47 8.94 -2.33 -0.27
N GLY A 48 9.94 -2.68 0.54
CA GLY A 48 10.14 -4.05 1.03
C GLY A 48 9.49 -4.29 2.41
N LYS A 49 9.47 -5.55 2.88
CA LYS A 49 8.95 -5.91 4.23
C LYS A 49 9.58 -5.09 5.36
N GLN A 50 10.86 -4.73 5.21
CA GLN A 50 11.60 -3.85 6.12
C GLN A 50 11.04 -2.42 6.24
N HIS A 51 10.22 -1.99 5.27
CA HIS A 51 9.62 -0.66 5.20
C HIS A 51 8.11 -0.65 5.49
N GLY A 52 7.57 -1.72 6.11
CA GLY A 52 6.16 -1.78 6.51
C GLY A 52 5.20 -2.26 5.41
N VAL A 53 5.68 -3.15 4.53
CA VAL A 53 4.80 -3.82 3.55
C VAL A 53 4.07 -4.98 4.20
N TYR A 54 2.75 -4.99 4.04
CA TYR A 54 1.87 -6.08 4.41
C TYR A 54 1.13 -6.58 3.17
N ILE A 55 1.11 -7.89 2.98
CA ILE A 55 0.36 -8.55 1.92
C ILE A 55 -0.32 -9.75 2.56
N SER A 56 -1.61 -9.94 2.30
CA SER A 56 -2.34 -11.11 2.76
C SER A 56 -3.65 -11.26 1.99
N ASN A 57 -3.92 -12.45 1.47
CA ASN A 57 -5.19 -12.82 0.85
C ASN A 57 -5.70 -11.80 -0.21
N GLY A 58 -4.80 -11.35 -1.10
CA GLY A 58 -5.10 -10.35 -2.12
C GLY A 58 -5.12 -8.90 -1.64
N PHE A 59 -5.08 -8.63 -0.34
CA PHE A 59 -4.89 -7.29 0.20
C PHE A 59 -3.40 -6.94 0.26
N TYR A 60 -3.06 -5.69 -0.07
CA TYR A 60 -1.71 -5.15 0.11
C TYR A 60 -1.75 -3.78 0.78
N SER A 61 -0.71 -3.47 1.53
CA SER A 61 -0.54 -2.19 2.21
C SER A 61 0.94 -1.84 2.32
N VAL A 62 1.27 -0.59 1.99
CA VAL A 62 2.65 -0.08 1.89
C VAL A 62 2.74 1.28 2.55
N HIS A 63 3.76 1.46 3.39
CA HIS A 63 4.16 2.77 3.87
C HIS A 63 5.24 3.37 2.97
N THR A 64 4.97 4.54 2.40
CA THR A 64 5.87 5.23 1.44
C THR A 64 6.80 6.25 2.11
N GLY A 65 6.81 6.31 3.45
CA GLY A 65 7.56 7.30 4.22
C GLY A 65 6.74 8.53 4.59
N ASP A 66 5.96 9.07 3.64
CA ASP A 66 5.06 10.21 3.85
C ASP A 66 3.59 9.79 4.04
N VAL A 67 3.16 8.69 3.40
CA VAL A 67 1.75 8.25 3.39
C VAL A 67 1.64 6.72 3.31
N CYS A 68 0.45 6.20 3.61
CA CYS A 68 0.13 4.79 3.42
C CYS A 68 -0.64 4.61 2.11
N VAL A 69 -0.30 3.60 1.32
CA VAL A 69 -1.07 3.18 0.15
C VAL A 69 -1.51 1.75 0.36
N SER A 70 -2.80 1.48 0.28
CA SER A 70 -3.33 0.13 0.41
C SER A 70 -4.48 -0.13 -0.55
N GLY A 71 -4.75 -1.41 -0.77
CA GLY A 71 -5.66 -1.85 -1.80
C GLY A 71 -5.80 -3.35 -1.87
N ASN A 72 -6.63 -3.79 -2.81
CA ASN A 72 -6.75 -5.20 -3.18
C ASN A 72 -6.18 -5.41 -4.56
N LEU A 73 -5.47 -6.51 -4.73
CA LEU A 73 -5.00 -7.05 -5.99
C LEU A 73 -5.46 -8.51 -6.08
N THR A 74 -6.36 -8.75 -7.02
CA THR A 74 -6.77 -10.07 -7.47
C THR A 74 -6.53 -10.15 -8.98
N THR A 75 -6.73 -11.34 -9.57
CA THR A 75 -6.66 -11.53 -11.02
C THR A 75 -7.69 -10.70 -11.78
N GLU A 76 -8.76 -10.26 -11.11
CA GLU A 76 -9.89 -9.55 -11.73
C GLU A 76 -9.98 -8.08 -11.29
N GLU A 77 -9.45 -7.74 -10.12
CA GLU A 77 -9.60 -6.43 -9.51
C GLU A 77 -8.26 -5.87 -9.02
N LEU A 78 -7.98 -4.61 -9.34
CA LEU A 78 -6.92 -3.83 -8.71
C LEU A 78 -7.52 -2.52 -8.17
N THR A 79 -7.52 -2.39 -6.85
CA THR A 79 -7.92 -1.16 -6.14
C THR A 79 -6.72 -0.56 -5.45
N ILE A 80 -6.67 0.78 -5.42
CA ILE A 80 -5.59 1.54 -4.79
C ILE A 80 -6.19 2.73 -4.07
N LYS A 81 -5.83 2.90 -2.80
CA LYS A 81 -6.28 3.99 -1.95
C LYS A 81 -5.10 4.59 -1.21
N VAL A 82 -5.05 5.92 -1.20
CA VAL A 82 -4.03 6.70 -0.48
C VAL A 82 -4.62 7.15 0.84
N TYR A 83 -3.94 6.81 1.93
CA TYR A 83 -4.28 7.16 3.29
C TYR A 83 -3.23 8.11 3.87
N GLY A 84 -3.66 8.98 4.79
CA GLY A 84 -2.76 9.89 5.50
C GLY A 84 -1.65 9.18 6.27
N ALA A 85 -0.58 9.92 6.58
CA ALA A 85 0.47 9.48 7.49
C ALA A 85 -0.16 9.16 8.87
N TYR A 86 -0.41 7.87 9.09
CA TYR A 86 -0.56 7.23 10.40
C TYR A 86 -1.84 7.43 11.24
N ALA A 87 -2.46 6.30 11.60
CA ALA A 87 -2.36 5.80 12.98
C ALA A 87 -1.56 4.48 12.93
N GLU A 88 -0.71 4.23 13.92
CA GLU A 88 0.34 3.22 13.83
C GLU A 88 -0.17 1.78 13.88
N PRO A 89 0.36 0.90 13.03
CA PRO A 89 1.09 -0.25 13.51
C PRO A 89 2.57 0.12 13.59
N GLN A 90 3.17 -0.01 14.77
CA GLN A 90 4.62 0.07 14.93
C GLN A 90 5.30 -0.86 13.91
N PRO A 91 6.56 -0.63 13.52
CA PRO A 91 7.32 -1.61 12.75
C PRO A 91 7.21 -3.00 13.40
N GLY A 92 6.48 -3.92 12.75
CA GLY A 92 6.13 -5.24 13.28
C GLY A 92 4.65 -5.48 13.65
N THR A 93 3.74 -4.50 13.50
CA THR A 93 2.36 -4.56 14.05
C THR A 93 1.22 -4.67 13.02
N GLY A 94 1.50 -4.98 11.75
CA GLY A 94 0.46 -5.34 10.77
C GLY A 94 0.08 -4.25 9.75
N PRO A 95 -1.01 -4.43 8.98
CA PRO A 95 -1.31 -3.64 7.79
C PRO A 95 -1.60 -2.17 8.08
N CYS A 96 -1.14 -1.26 7.20
CA CYS A 96 -1.56 0.13 7.25
C CYS A 96 -3.04 0.22 6.86
N VAL A 97 -3.90 0.40 7.86
CA VAL A 97 -5.35 0.57 7.70
C VAL A 97 -5.78 1.92 8.28
N GLU A 98 -6.91 2.43 7.77
CA GLU A 98 -7.59 3.60 8.33
C GLU A 98 -7.89 3.39 9.82
N ASN A 99 -7.51 4.36 10.67
CA ASN A 99 -7.93 4.39 12.06
C ASN A 99 -9.44 4.66 12.14
N ARG A 100 -10.22 3.59 12.09
CA ARG A 100 -11.58 3.60 12.64
C ARG A 100 -11.45 3.42 14.14
N GLY A 101 -11.28 4.53 14.86
CA GLY A 101 -11.03 4.54 16.30
C GLY A 101 -11.85 3.50 17.07
N GLY A 102 -11.16 2.69 17.87
CA GLY A 102 -11.69 1.84 18.92
C GLY A 102 -10.48 1.40 19.76
N HIS A 103 -10.44 1.54 21.08
CA HIS A 103 -11.42 1.84 22.12
C HIS A 103 -10.71 2.69 23.18
#